data_AF-A0A847XBD6-F1
#
_entry.id   AF-A0A847XBD6-F1
#
_cell.length_a   1.000
_cell.length_b   1.000
_cell.length_c   1.000
_cell.angle_alpha   90.00
_cell.angle_beta   90.00
_cell.angle_gamma   90.00
#
_symmetry.space_group_name_H-M   'P 1'
#
loop_
_entity.id
_entity.type
_entity.pdbx_description
1 polymer ?
#
loop_
_entity_poly.entity_id
_entity_poly.type
_entity_poly.pdbx_seq_one_letter_code
_entity_poly.pdbx_strand_id
1 'polypeptide(L)' 'RIAKTSEHIKHVIEVKIDLDSNPEFTAANLVAYARACVKMNQRSITGVYTALDVRPSDLSPKSRAQLIKEML' A
#
# COMPACT_ATOMS: atom_id res chain seq x y z
N ARG A 1 -1.93 12.10 -15.22
CA ARG A 1 -2.00 11.65 -16.65
C ARG A 1 -3.47 11.45 -17.00
N ILE A 2 -3.98 12.01 -18.09
CA ILE A 2 -5.38 11.80 -18.51
C ILE A 2 -5.46 10.48 -19.27
N ALA A 3 -6.15 9.49 -18.70
CA ALA A 3 -6.54 8.27 -19.38
C ALA A 3 -7.86 8.50 -20.13
N LYS A 4 -8.13 7.70 -21.16
CA LYS A 4 -9.37 7.76 -21.94
C LYS A 4 -9.95 6.35 -22.07
N THR A 5 -11.27 6.22 -22.00
CA THR A 5 -11.96 4.99 -22.38
C THR A 5 -12.69 5.20 -23.70
N SER A 6 -14.01 5.00 -23.78
CA SER A 6 -14.83 5.31 -24.96
C SER A 6 -14.64 6.76 -25.41
N GLU A 7 -15.04 7.05 -26.65
CA GLU A 7 -14.96 8.41 -27.19
C GLU A 7 -15.52 9.45 -26.22
N HIS A 8 -14.77 10.53 -26.06
CA HIS A 8 -15.05 11.64 -25.15
C HIS A 8 -15.00 11.36 -23.64
N ILE A 9 -14.76 10.13 -23.18
CA ILE A 9 -14.64 9.82 -21.74
C ILE A 9 -13.19 9.89 -21.28
N LYS A 10 -12.91 10.87 -20.39
CA LYS A 10 -11.59 11.13 -19.81
C LYS A 10 -11.57 10.76 -18.33
N HIS A 11 -10.46 10.18 -17.87
CA HIS A 11 -10.23 9.76 -16.49
C HIS A 11 -8.90 10.33 -16.00
N VAL A 12 -8.85 10.71 -14.73
CA VAL A 12 -7.62 11.19 -14.09
C VAL A 12 -7.49 10.48 -12.74
N ILE A 13 -6.30 9.95 -12.49
CA ILE A 13 -5.89 9.53 -11.15
C ILE A 13 -4.81 10.52 -10.70
N GLU A 14 -5.07 11.16 -9.57
CA GLU A 14 -4.13 12.06 -8.90
C GLU A 14 -3.85 11.51 -7.51
N VAL A 15 -2.57 11.47 -7.16
CA VAL A 15 -2.10 11.13 -5.83
C VAL A 15 -1.20 12.26 -5.39
N LYS A 16 -1.60 12.97 -4.34
CA LYS A 16 -0.82 14.04 -3.71
C LYS A 16 -0.33 13.54 -2.36
N ILE A 17 0.95 13.79 -2.07
CA ILE A 17 1.53 13.63 -0.75
C ILE A 17 2.00 15.01 -0.33
N ASP A 18 1.41 15.54 0.75
CA ASP A 18 1.74 16.84 1.33
C ASP A 18 2.33 16.59 2.71
N LEU A 19 3.62 16.93 2.91
CA LEU A 19 4.39 16.48 4.06
C LEU A 19 5.02 17.67 4.79
N ASP A 20 4.80 17.74 6.10
CA ASP A 20 5.57 18.60 6.98
C ASP A 20 7.00 18.04 7.21
N SER A 21 7.13 16.71 7.29
CA SER A 21 8.41 16.01 7.49
C SER A 21 8.54 14.78 6.60
N ASN A 22 9.33 14.89 5.53
CA ASN A 22 9.61 13.79 4.62
C ASN A 22 10.37 12.61 5.29
N PRO A 23 11.36 12.84 6.18
CA PRO A 23 12.03 11.74 6.89
C PRO A 23 11.08 10.93 7.78
N GLU A 24 10.17 11.59 8.50
CA GLU A 24 9.21 10.90 9.37
C GLU A 24 8.19 10.09 8.57
N PHE A 25 7.65 10.67 7.48
CA PHE A 25 6.78 9.94 6.57
C PHE A 25 7.47 8.71 5.98
N THR A 26 8.72 8.86 5.56
CA THR A 26 9.52 7.74 5.03
C THR A 26 9.73 6.67 6.08
N ALA A 27 10.09 7.05 7.32
CA ALA A 27 10.27 6.12 8.42
C ALA A 27 8.98 5.36 8.78
N ALA A 28 7.83 6.05 8.80
CA ALA A 28 6.54 5.43 9.05
C ALA A 28 6.19 4.36 7.99
N ASN A 29 6.51 4.64 6.71
CA ASN A 29 6.37 3.66 5.63
C ASN A 29 7.29 2.45 5.87
N LEU A 30 8.56 2.65 6.20
CA LEU A 30 9.49 1.56 6.49
C LEU A 30 8.98 0.64 7.62
N VAL A 31 8.41 1.21 8.69
CA VAL A 31 7.82 0.43 9.79
C VAL A 31 6.60 -0.39 9.32
N ALA A 32 5.75 0.17 8.45
CA ALA A 32 4.63 -0.56 7.87
C ALA A 32 5.09 -1.71 6.96
N TYR A 33 6.13 -1.50 6.16
CA TYR A 33 6.71 -2.54 5.31
C TYR A 33 7.45 -3.61 6.11
N ALA A 34 8.12 -3.27 7.23
CA ALA A 34 8.71 -4.25 8.13
C ALA A 34 7.66 -5.24 8.68
N ARG A 35 6.46 -4.73 9.03
CA ARG A 35 5.33 -5.59 9.43
C ARG A 35 4.90 -6.52 8.29
N ALA A 36 4.84 -6.01 7.07
CA ALA A 36 4.52 -6.83 5.92
C ALA A 36 5.55 -7.95 5.70
N CYS A 37 6.85 -7.66 5.85
CA CYS A 37 7.91 -8.68 5.79
C CYS A 37 7.67 -9.82 6.79
N VAL A 38 7.29 -9.51 8.03
CA VAL A 38 6.97 -10.54 9.04
C VAL A 38 5.78 -11.41 8.60
N LYS A 39 4.69 -10.80 8.11
CA LYS A 39 3.51 -11.53 7.62
C LYS A 39 3.76 -12.33 6.35
N MET A 40 4.67 -11.86 5.49
CA MET A 40 5.11 -12.58 4.29
C MET A 40 5.95 -13.80 4.69
N ASN A 41 6.87 -13.64 5.63
CA ASN A 41 7.67 -14.74 6.17
C ASN A 41 6.82 -15.82 6.84
N GLN A 42 5.76 -15.43 7.58
CA GLN A 42 4.78 -16.38 8.15
C GLN A 42 4.06 -17.24 7.10
N ARG A 43 4.05 -16.80 5.83
CA ARG A 43 3.49 -17.53 4.69
C ARG A 43 4.58 -18.15 3.81
N SER A 44 5.79 -18.30 4.35
CA SER A 44 6.96 -18.88 3.66
C SER A 44 7.38 -18.14 2.40
N ILE A 45 7.11 -16.83 2.31
CA ILE A 45 7.56 -15.97 1.21
C ILE A 45 8.91 -15.37 1.60
N THR A 46 9.97 -15.68 0.86
CA THR A 46 11.35 -15.26 1.13
C THR A 46 12.06 -14.82 -0.16
N GLY A 47 12.96 -13.84 -0.06
CA GLY A 47 13.66 -13.27 -1.21
C GLY A 47 13.64 -11.73 -1.20
N VAL A 48 13.95 -11.14 -2.35
CA VAL A 48 13.94 -9.69 -2.55
C VAL A 48 12.62 -9.29 -3.20
N TYR A 49 11.94 -8.33 -2.59
CA TYR A 49 10.63 -7.84 -3.02
C TYR A 49 10.60 -6.33 -3.05
N THR A 50 9.69 -5.80 -3.86
CA THR A 50 9.40 -4.38 -3.98
C THR A 50 8.02 -4.08 -3.40
N ALA A 51 7.66 -2.80 -3.34
CA ALA A 51 6.32 -2.37 -2.93
C ALA A 51 5.19 -2.97 -3.79
N LEU A 52 5.49 -3.40 -5.02
CA LEU A 52 4.52 -3.98 -5.96
C LEU A 52 4.14 -5.42 -5.59
N ASP A 53 4.97 -6.11 -4.80
CA ASP A 53 4.78 -7.51 -4.42
C ASP A 53 4.05 -7.66 -3.07
N VAL A 54 3.93 -6.56 -2.33
CA VAL A 54 3.36 -6.53 -0.98
C VAL A 54 1.85 -6.31 -1.05
N ARG A 55 1.07 -7.20 -0.44
CA ARG A 55 -0.39 -7.01 -0.38
C ARG A 55 -0.71 -5.84 0.55
N PRO A 56 -1.62 -4.92 0.19
CA PRO A 56 -1.97 -3.78 1.05
C PRO A 56 -2.42 -4.19 2.47
N SER A 57 -3.09 -5.33 2.61
CA SER A 57 -3.51 -5.87 3.91
C SER A 57 -2.35 -6.31 4.83
N ASP A 58 -1.17 -6.60 4.27
CA ASP A 58 0.00 -6.98 5.06
C ASP A 58 0.60 -5.76 5.79
N LEU A 59 0.36 -4.53 5.30
CA LEU A 59 0.81 -3.28 5.92
C LEU A 59 0.04 -2.96 7.21
N SER A 60 -1.20 -3.44 7.37
CA SER A 60 -2.03 -3.14 8.54
C SER A 60 -1.77 -4.11 9.70
N PRO A 61 -1.82 -3.68 10.97
CA PRO A 61 -1.82 -4.61 12.11
C PRO A 61 -3.15 -5.35 12.29
N LYS A 62 -4.24 -4.89 11.66
CA LYS A 62 -5.58 -5.46 11.83
C LYS A 62 -5.70 -6.84 11.17
N SER A 63 -6.64 -7.64 11.68
CA SER A 63 -7.01 -8.91 11.03
C SER A 63 -7.76 -8.65 9.71
N ARG A 64 -7.80 -9.65 8.83
CA ARG A 64 -8.53 -9.57 7.56
C ARG A 64 -10.02 -9.26 7.77
N ALA A 65 -10.65 -9.87 8.79
CA ALA A 65 -12.05 -9.64 9.09
C ALA A 65 -12.32 -8.18 9.53
N GLN A 66 -11.43 -7.59 10.33
CA GLN A 66 -11.53 -6.19 10.73
C GLN A 66 -11.35 -5.25 9.53
N LEU A 67 -10.36 -5.52 8.66
CA LEU A 67 -10.14 -4.72 7.46
C LEU A 67 -11.36 -4.74 6.53
N ILE A 68 -11.98 -5.90 6.34
CA ILE A 68 -13.21 -6.00 5.55
C ILE A 68 -14.34 -5.19 6.21
N LYS A 69 -14.55 -5.36 7.52
CA LYS A 69 -15.64 -4.67 8.23
C LYS A 69 -15.51 -3.14 8.21
N GLU A 70 -14.29 -2.62 8.27
CA GLU A 70 -14.03 -1.20 8.49
C GLU A 70 -13.66 -0.43 7.21
N MET A 71 -13.20 -1.11 6.16
CA MET A 71 -12.59 -0.47 4.98
C MET A 71 -13.14 -0.98 3.63
N LEU A 72 -14.09 -1.92 3.61
CA LEU A 72 -14.74 -2.44 2.40
C LEU A 72 -16.27 -2.53 2.58
#